data_AF-A0A1V6EH12-F1
#
_entry.id   AF-A0A1V6EH12-F1
#
_cell.length_a   1.000
_cell.length_b   1.000
_cell.length_c   1.000
_cell.angle_alpha   90.00
_cell.angle_beta   90.00
_cell.angle_gamma   90.00
#
_symmetry.space_group_name_H-M   'P 1'
#
loop_
_entity.id
_entity.type
_entity.pdbx_description
1 polymer ?
#
loop_
_entity_poly.entity_id
_entity_poly.type
_entity_poly.pdbx_seq_one_letter_code
_entity_poly.pdbx_strand_id
1 'polypeptide(L)'
;MVADQARKRYSGLHLAARGAQVQEVLDRAVAALQAVQATAEAMRTQAHAHAWLPPTWRDAIDAVHRDNVRTLAQLRARLQGVAEGFAELPVDPALAAVEPAAVQILA
;
A
#
# COMPACT_ATOMS: atom_id res chain seq x y z
N MET A 1 -5.85 -25.13 -16.98
CA MET A 1 -6.87 -24.99 -15.91
C MET A 1 -6.47 -25.96 -14.81
N VAL A 2 -5.92 -25.48 -13.69
CA VAL A 2 -5.57 -26.37 -12.55
C VAL A 2 -6.88 -26.76 -11.87
N ALA A 3 -7.11 -28.06 -11.65
CA ALA A 3 -8.33 -28.52 -10.98
C ALA A 3 -8.44 -27.88 -9.59
N ASP A 4 -9.64 -27.42 -9.20
CA ASP A 4 -9.86 -26.68 -7.94
C ASP A 4 -9.46 -27.51 -6.69
N GLN A 5 -9.48 -28.84 -6.82
CA GLN A 5 -8.98 -29.80 -5.82
C GLN A 5 -7.45 -29.76 -5.61
N ALA A 6 -6.67 -29.25 -6.57
CA ALA A 6 -5.22 -29.14 -6.48
C ALA A 6 -4.74 -27.80 -5.87
N ARG A 7 -5.66 -26.87 -5.56
CA ARG A 7 -5.31 -25.62 -4.89
C ARG A 7 -5.00 -25.87 -3.42
N LYS A 8 -3.88 -25.33 -2.95
CA LYS A 8 -3.53 -25.33 -1.53
C LYS A 8 -4.63 -24.59 -0.75
N ARG A 9 -5.15 -25.25 0.29
CA ARG A 9 -6.16 -24.68 1.20
C ARG A 9 -5.49 -24.18 2.47
N TYR A 10 -6.10 -23.19 3.11
CA TYR A 10 -5.55 -22.50 4.28
C TYR A 10 -6.53 -22.52 5.45
N SER A 11 -6.00 -22.47 6.67
CA SER A 11 -6.82 -22.27 7.87
C SER A 11 -7.40 -20.86 7.90
N GLY A 12 -8.65 -20.72 8.33
CA GLY A 12 -9.31 -19.41 8.44
C GLY A 12 -8.58 -18.47 9.39
N LEU A 13 -8.07 -18.98 10.51
CA LEU A 13 -7.29 -18.18 11.48
C LEU A 13 -5.98 -17.67 10.87
N HIS A 14 -5.32 -18.51 10.06
CA HIS A 14 -4.09 -18.12 9.38
C HIS A 14 -4.32 -16.97 8.40
N LEU A 15 -5.37 -17.05 7.59
CA LEU A 15 -5.72 -16.00 6.64
C LEU A 15 -6.17 -14.72 7.36
N ALA A 16 -6.94 -14.82 8.44
CA ALA A 16 -7.34 -13.66 9.24
C ALA A 16 -6.11 -12.93 9.83
N ALA A 17 -5.17 -13.66 10.43
CA ALA A 17 -3.95 -13.08 10.98
C ALA A 17 -3.10 -12.39 9.91
N ARG A 18 -2.92 -13.02 8.73
CA ARG A 18 -2.18 -12.39 7.62
C ARG A 18 -2.93 -11.20 7.02
N GLY A 19 -4.24 -11.29 6.89
CA GLY A 19 -5.10 -10.20 6.44
C GLY A 19 -4.98 -8.98 7.35
N ALA A 20 -4.99 -9.18 8.67
CA ALA A 20 -4.80 -8.11 9.65
C ALA A 20 -3.44 -7.40 9.49
N GLN A 21 -2.36 -8.17 9.28
CA GLN A 21 -1.04 -7.57 9.04
C GLN A 21 -0.98 -6.80 7.71
N VAL A 22 -1.60 -7.30 6.65
CA VAL A 22 -1.67 -6.58 5.36
C VAL A 22 -2.45 -5.28 5.53
N GLN A 23 -3.56 -5.30 6.27
CA GLN A 23 -4.36 -4.10 6.55
C GLN A 23 -3.54 -3.06 7.31
N GLU A 24 -2.77 -3.46 8.31
CA GLU A 24 -1.90 -2.54 9.06
C GLU A 24 -0.90 -1.81 8.13
N VAL A 25 -0.29 -2.53 7.17
CA VAL A 25 0.63 -1.93 6.19
C VAL A 25 -0.11 -1.01 5.23
N LEU A 26 -1.31 -1.40 4.81
CA LEU A 26 -2.15 -0.59 3.94
C LEU A 26 -2.52 0.74 4.62
N ASP A 27 -2.87 0.72 5.91
CA ASP A 27 -3.20 1.91 6.69
C ASP A 27 -1.99 2.85 6.79
N ARG A 28 -0.79 2.30 7.05
CA ARG A 28 0.47 3.07 7.01
C ARG A 28 0.71 3.69 5.62
N ALA A 29 0.47 2.95 4.55
CA ALA A 29 0.63 3.45 3.18
C ALA A 29 -0.38 4.54 2.82
N VAL A 30 -1.63 4.45 3.32
CA VAL A 30 -2.65 5.49 3.17
C VAL A 30 -2.21 6.77 3.88
N ALA A 31 -1.77 6.67 5.13
CA ALA A 31 -1.28 7.82 5.90
C ALA A 31 -0.07 8.48 5.21
N ALA A 32 0.89 7.68 4.71
CA ALA A 32 2.04 8.19 3.97
C ALA A 32 1.64 8.88 2.66
N LEU A 33 0.69 8.32 1.90
CA LEU A 33 0.18 8.93 0.67
C LEU A 33 -0.49 10.28 0.96
N GLN A 34 -1.33 10.36 1.99
CA GLN A 34 -1.98 11.61 2.40
C GLN A 34 -0.95 12.67 2.80
N ALA A 35 0.07 12.29 3.58
CA ALA A 35 1.14 13.20 3.97
C ALA A 35 1.90 13.75 2.75
N VAL A 36 2.28 12.88 1.80
CA VAL A 36 3.01 13.30 0.58
C VAL A 36 2.13 14.15 -0.33
N GLN A 37 0.83 13.88 -0.43
CA GLN A 37 -0.11 14.74 -1.16
C GLN A 37 -0.21 16.14 -0.54
N ALA A 38 -0.31 16.23 0.79
CA ALA A 38 -0.32 17.51 1.48
C ALA A 38 1.00 18.28 1.28
N THR A 39 2.15 17.60 1.35
CA THR A 39 3.44 18.22 1.05
C THR A 39 3.54 18.69 -0.40
N ALA A 40 3.06 17.89 -1.35
CA ALA A 40 3.07 18.26 -2.76
C ALA A 40 2.30 19.57 -3.02
N GLU A 41 1.11 19.69 -2.45
CA GLU A 41 0.28 20.89 -2.61
C GLU A 41 0.91 22.11 -1.93
N ALA A 42 1.47 21.94 -0.74
CA ALA A 42 2.16 23.01 -0.03
C ALA A 42 3.38 23.52 -0.80
N MET A 43 4.21 22.61 -1.34
CA MET A 43 5.41 22.97 -2.08
C MET A 43 5.10 23.61 -3.42
N ARG A 44 4.07 23.11 -4.12
CA ARG A 44 3.55 23.76 -5.34
C ARG A 44 3.10 25.19 -5.04
N THR A 45 2.27 25.38 -4.02
CA THR A 45 1.78 26.71 -3.62
C THR A 45 2.93 27.66 -3.32
N GLN A 46 3.91 27.21 -2.55
CA GLN A 46 5.08 28.02 -2.20
C GLN A 46 5.95 28.35 -3.42
N ALA A 47 6.23 27.38 -4.29
CA ALA A 47 7.04 27.58 -5.49
C ALA A 47 6.39 28.59 -6.46
N HIS A 48 5.08 28.55 -6.61
CA HIS A 48 4.32 29.47 -7.47
C HIS A 48 4.13 30.87 -6.84
N ALA A 49 4.16 30.98 -5.52
CA ALA A 49 4.14 32.28 -4.83
C ALA A 49 5.46 33.07 -4.99
N HIS A 50 6.56 32.40 -5.33
CA HIS A 50 7.86 33.02 -5.51
C HIS A 50 8.16 33.36 -6.98
N ALA A 51 7.80 34.58 -7.39
CA ALA A 51 8.02 35.09 -8.75
C ALA A 51 9.50 35.14 -9.17
N TRP A 52 10.43 35.22 -8.21
CA TRP A 52 11.87 35.21 -8.46
C TRP A 52 12.42 33.83 -8.84
N LEU A 53 11.67 32.75 -8.56
CA LEU A 53 12.11 31.40 -8.88
C LEU A 53 12.10 31.19 -10.40
N PRO A 54 13.14 30.61 -11.02
CA PRO A 54 13.10 30.30 -12.44
C PRO A 54 11.97 29.31 -12.78
N PRO A 55 11.28 29.44 -13.94
CA PRO A 55 10.23 28.49 -14.33
C PRO A 55 10.69 27.03 -14.31
N THR A 56 11.91 26.76 -14.77
CA THR A 56 12.49 25.41 -14.78
C THR A 56 12.64 24.80 -13.38
N TRP A 57 12.81 25.64 -12.35
CA TRP A 57 12.89 25.19 -10.96
C TRP A 57 11.50 24.89 -10.40
N ARG A 58 10.49 25.73 -10.73
CA ARG A 58 9.09 25.43 -10.39
C ARG A 58 8.65 24.09 -10.98
N ASP A 59 8.95 23.87 -12.25
CA ASP A 59 8.61 22.62 -12.94
C ASP A 59 9.30 21.41 -12.32
N ALA A 60 10.57 21.55 -11.90
CA ALA A 60 11.32 20.48 -11.23
C ALA A 60 10.73 20.15 -9.86
N ILE A 61 10.36 21.16 -9.06
CA ILE A 61 9.69 20.98 -7.76
C ILE A 61 8.36 20.23 -7.97
N ASP A 62 7.51 20.72 -8.88
CA ASP A 62 6.22 20.11 -9.19
C ASP A 62 6.39 18.66 -9.65
N ALA A 63 7.40 18.37 -10.49
CA ALA A 63 7.68 17.03 -10.99
C ALA A 63 8.07 16.06 -9.88
N VAL A 64 9.00 16.43 -8.99
CA VAL A 64 9.46 15.59 -7.86
C VAL A 64 8.29 15.24 -6.95
N HIS A 65 7.48 16.22 -6.57
CA HIS A 65 6.34 15.98 -5.69
C HIS A 65 5.26 15.11 -6.34
N ARG A 66 4.97 15.35 -7.62
CA ARG A 66 4.06 14.49 -8.40
C ARG A 66 4.56 13.05 -8.48
N ASP A 67 5.84 12.84 -8.70
CA ASP A 67 6.42 11.50 -8.79
C ASP A 67 6.42 10.75 -7.45
N ASN A 68 6.63 11.46 -6.34
CA ASN A 68 6.50 10.89 -5.00
C ASN A 68 5.05 10.44 -4.73
N VAL A 69 4.06 11.29 -5.03
CA VAL A 69 2.63 10.93 -4.92
C VAL A 69 2.31 9.71 -5.78
N ARG A 70 2.76 9.70 -7.04
CA ARG A 70 2.54 8.59 -7.98
C ARG A 70 3.12 7.28 -7.45
N THR A 71 4.33 7.31 -6.91
CA THR A 71 5.01 6.13 -6.36
C THR A 71 4.26 5.54 -5.18
N LEU A 72 3.84 6.38 -4.21
CA LEU A 72 3.07 5.88 -3.07
C LEU A 72 1.66 5.42 -3.46
N ALA A 73 1.01 6.08 -4.42
CA ALA A 73 -0.28 5.64 -4.93
C ALA A 73 -0.19 4.24 -5.58
N GLN A 74 0.88 3.97 -6.33
CA GLN A 74 1.15 2.65 -6.90
C GLN A 74 1.43 1.60 -5.82
N LEU A 75 2.21 1.95 -4.79
CA LEU A 75 2.46 1.05 -3.66
C LEU A 75 1.17 0.69 -2.94
N ARG A 76 0.33 1.67 -2.63
CA ARG A 76 -0.99 1.48 -2.02
C ARG A 76 -1.88 0.57 -2.86
N ALA A 77 -1.93 0.80 -4.18
CA ALA A 77 -2.73 -0.03 -5.09
C ALA A 77 -2.25 -1.50 -5.10
N ARG A 78 -0.93 -1.72 -5.06
CA ARG A 78 -0.37 -3.08 -4.95
C ARG A 78 -0.72 -3.74 -3.63
N LEU A 79 -0.67 -3.02 -2.51
CA LEU A 79 -1.07 -3.54 -1.20
C LEU A 79 -2.56 -3.87 -1.14
N GLN A 80 -3.40 -3.03 -1.75
CA GLN A 80 -4.83 -3.30 -1.89
C GLN A 80 -5.06 -4.62 -2.66
N GLY A 81 -4.38 -4.82 -3.78
CA GLY A 81 -4.46 -6.08 -4.53
C GLY A 81 -3.97 -7.29 -3.74
N VAL A 82 -2.99 -7.12 -2.84
CA VAL A 82 -2.57 -8.19 -1.91
C VAL A 82 -3.69 -8.51 -0.91
N ALA A 83 -4.33 -7.50 -0.33
CA ALA A 83 -5.43 -7.69 0.62
C ALA A 83 -6.61 -8.45 -0.03
N GLU A 84 -6.98 -8.04 -1.25
CA GLU A 84 -8.00 -8.70 -2.06
C GLU A 84 -7.60 -10.15 -2.38
N GLY A 85 -6.35 -10.37 -2.80
CA GLY A 85 -5.83 -11.71 -3.07
C GLY A 85 -5.88 -12.65 -1.87
N PHE A 86 -5.66 -12.16 -0.65
CA PHE A 86 -5.82 -12.97 0.57
C PHE A 86 -7.28 -13.35 0.83
N ALA A 87 -8.24 -12.48 0.50
CA ALA A 87 -9.67 -12.76 0.67
C ALA A 87 -10.18 -13.84 -0.30
N GLU A 88 -9.51 -14.03 -1.44
CA GLU A 88 -9.86 -15.03 -2.45
C GLU A 88 -9.26 -16.42 -2.19
N LEU A 89 -8.38 -16.57 -1.19
CA LEU A 89 -7.72 -17.86 -0.93
C LEU A 89 -8.70 -18.91 -0.37
N PRO A 90 -8.64 -20.17 -0.85
CA PRO A 90 -9.58 -21.20 -0.42
C PRO A 90 -9.32 -21.61 1.04
N VAL A 91 -10.38 -21.54 1.85
CA VAL A 91 -10.34 -21.89 3.28
C VAL A 91 -10.77 -23.34 3.50
N ASP A 92 -10.04 -24.07 4.32
CA ASP A 92 -10.46 -25.38 4.83
C ASP A 92 -10.77 -25.30 6.34
N PRO A 93 -12.03 -25.44 6.75
CA PRO A 93 -12.43 -25.38 8.15
C PRO A 93 -11.92 -26.57 8.99
N ALA A 94 -11.50 -27.66 8.35
CA ALA A 94 -10.94 -28.83 9.04
C ALA A 94 -9.46 -28.67 9.40
N LEU A 95 -8.77 -27.65 8.86
CA LEU A 95 -7.38 -27.36 9.22
C LEU A 95 -7.29 -26.76 10.63
N ALA A 96 -6.26 -27.19 11.37
CA ALA A 96 -6.01 -26.67 12.71
C ALA A 96 -5.89 -25.14 12.72
N ALA A 97 -6.53 -24.50 13.70
CA ALA A 97 -6.48 -23.06 13.93
C ALA A 97 -5.19 -22.69 14.67
N VAL A 98 -4.04 -22.86 14.02
CA VAL A 98 -2.75 -22.37 14.54
C VAL A 98 -2.54 -20.96 14.03
N GLU A 99 -2.43 -20.02 14.96
CA GLU A 99 -2.12 -18.63 14.62
C GLU A 99 -0.65 -18.51 14.18
N PRO A 100 -0.37 -17.91 13.01
CA PRO A 100 1.00 -17.76 12.56
C PRO A 100 1.70 -16.61 13.30
N ALA A 101 3.00 -16.78 13.57
CA ALA A 101 3.82 -15.69 14.07
C ALA A 101 3.79 -14.48 13.12
N ALA A 102 3.73 -13.29 13.69
CA ALA A 102 3.70 -12.03 12.95
C ALA A 102 4.99 -11.87 12.11
N VAL A 103 4.83 -11.52 10.83
CA VAL A 103 5.96 -11.09 10.00
C VAL A 103 6.37 -9.69 10.43
N GLN A 104 7.65 -9.52 10.79
CA GLN A 104 8.22 -8.23 11.16
C GLN A 104 8.37 -7.36 9.91
N ILE A 105 7.80 -6.15 9.95
CA ILE A 105 7.95 -5.15 8.90
C ILE A 105 8.72 -3.99 9.50
N LEU A 106 9.99 -3.88 9.11
CA LEU A 106 10.87 -2.82 9.54
C LEU A 106 10.36 -1.47 9.03
N ALA A 107 10.39 -0.47 9.91
CA ALA A 107 10.05 0.91 9.58
C ALA A 107 11.21 1.62 8.89
#